data_AF-A0A397VE82-F1
#
_entry.id   AF-A0A397VE82-F1
#
_cell.length_a   1.000
_cell.length_b   1.000
_cell.length_c   1.000
_cell.angle_alpha   90.00
_cell.angle_beta   90.00
_cell.angle_gamma   90.00
#
_symmetry.space_group_name_H-M   'P 1'
#
loop_
_entity.id
_entity.type
_entity.pdbx_description
1 polymer ?
#
loop_
_entity_poly.entity_id
_entity_poly.type
_entity_poly.pdbx_seq_one_letter_code
_entity_poly.pdbx_strand_id
1 'polypeptide(L)'
;MPKQRVVVLGAGVSGLTTATLLLQQEKMFKVTVISKHFPGNLTSEFTSPWAGAHWRSYATNDDNRQQGMALTKVSYRNSLTRVGMLQPFILKL
;
A
#
# COMPACT_ATOMS: atom_id res chain seq x y z
N MET A 1 23.81 -9.84 13.49
CA MET A 1 23.84 -8.37 13.56
C MET A 1 22.65 -7.88 14.37
N PRO A 2 22.79 -6.83 15.20
CA PRO A 2 21.67 -6.27 15.95
C PRO A 2 20.63 -5.65 15.01
N LYS A 3 19.34 -5.94 15.23
CA LYS A 3 18.25 -5.38 14.42
C LYS A 3 18.03 -3.90 14.76
N GLN A 4 17.88 -3.05 13.74
CA GLN A 4 17.51 -1.65 13.93
C GLN A 4 16.05 -1.55 14.39
N ARG A 5 15.80 -0.80 15.47
CA ARG A 5 14.46 -0.61 16.01
C ARG A 5 13.78 0.55 15.28
N VAL A 6 12.58 0.31 14.76
CA VAL A 6 11.76 1.31 14.07
C VAL A 6 10.38 1.34 14.71
N VAL A 7 9.90 2.55 15.02
CA VAL A 7 8.55 2.76 15.51
C VAL A 7 7.72 3.38 14.40
N VAL A 8 6.58 2.75 14.09
CA VAL A 8 5.60 3.25 13.13
C VAL A 8 4.43 3.82 13.92
N LEU A 9 4.11 5.09 13.67
CA LEU A 9 2.98 5.77 14.29
C LEU A 9 1.74 5.64 13.40
N GLY A 10 0.69 5.04 13.94
CA GLY A 10 -0.58 4.80 13.27
C GLY A 10 -0.71 3.40 12.66
N ALA A 11 -1.87 2.77 12.87
CA ALA A 11 -2.23 1.45 12.34
C ALA A 11 -3.24 1.52 11.17
N GLY A 12 -3.21 2.62 10.41
CA GLY A 12 -3.94 2.75 9.15
C GLY A 12 -3.21 2.12 7.98
N VAL A 13 -3.79 2.18 6.78
CA VAL A 13 -3.22 1.58 5.56
C VAL A 13 -1.77 2.03 5.33
N SER A 14 -1.46 3.32 5.46
CA SER A 14 -0.09 3.83 5.30
C SER A 14 0.88 3.21 6.31
N GLY A 15 0.52 3.17 7.60
CA GLY A 15 1.39 2.66 8.66
C GLY A 15 1.61 1.14 8.55
N LEU A 16 0.55 0.37 8.31
CA LEU A 16 0.65 -1.09 8.21
C LEU A 16 1.38 -1.54 6.93
N THR A 17 1.18 -0.84 5.80
CA THR A 17 1.95 -1.12 4.57
C THR A 17 3.43 -0.84 4.79
N THR A 18 3.79 0.31 5.36
CA THR A 18 5.20 0.61 5.66
C THR A 18 5.81 -0.38 6.65
N ALA A 19 5.09 -0.72 7.73
CA ALA A 19 5.55 -1.71 8.70
C ALA A 19 5.79 -3.08 8.05
N THR A 20 4.92 -3.50 7.14
CA THR A 20 5.04 -4.77 6.41
C THR A 20 6.26 -4.77 5.50
N LEU A 21 6.48 -3.70 4.74
CA LEU A 21 7.65 -3.57 3.86
C LEU A 21 8.96 -3.60 4.66
N LEU A 22 9.00 -2.95 5.83
CA LEU A 22 10.16 -2.99 6.72
C LEU A 22 10.40 -4.40 7.30
N LEU A 23 9.34 -5.14 7.62
CA LEU A 23 9.46 -6.52 8.11
C LEU A 23 9.91 -7.50 7.01
N GLN A 24 9.58 -7.23 5.75
CA GLN A 24 10.03 -8.03 4.59
C GLN A 24 11.53 -7.89 4.32
N GLN A 25 12.19 -6.86 4.84
CA GLN A 25 13.65 -6.73 4.76
C GLN A 25 14.28 -7.65 5.81
N GLU A 26 14.54 -8.89 5.40
CA GLU A 26 14.97 -9.98 6.28
C GLU A 26 16.08 -9.55 7.25
N LYS A 27 15.79 -9.72 8.55
CA LYS A 27 16.73 -9.56 9.67
C LYS A 27 17.32 -8.15 9.86
N MET A 28 16.84 -7.13 9.15
CA MET A 28 17.31 -5.76 9.31
C MET A 28 16.57 -4.99 10.42
N PHE A 29 15.24 -5.14 10.47
CA PHE A 29 14.40 -4.29 11.33
C PHE A 29 13.65 -5.06 12.41
N LYS A 30 13.47 -4.40 13.56
CA LYS A 30 12.48 -4.75 14.59
C LYS A 30 11.46 -3.62 14.61
N VAL A 31 10.27 -3.88 14.07
CA VAL A 31 9.22 -2.88 13.92
C VAL A 31 8.25 -2.94 15.11
N THR A 32 7.86 -1.79 15.62
CA THR A 32 6.80 -1.64 16.63
C THR A 32 5.79 -0.62 16.13
N VAL A 33 4.52 -1.00 16.08
CA VAL A 33 3.43 -0.10 15.67
C VAL A 33 2.75 0.45 16.93
N ILE A 34 2.61 1.75 17.01
CA ILE A 34 1.88 2.44 18.10
C ILE A 34 0.76 3.23 17.46
N SER A 35 -0.48 3.02 17.92
CA SER A 35 -1.64 3.70 17.37
C SER A 35 -2.73 3.90 18.43
N LYS A 36 -3.52 4.96 18.28
CA LYS A 36 -4.74 5.19 19.07
C LYS A 36 -5.85 4.22 18.65
N HIS A 37 -5.97 3.95 17.35
CA HIS A 37 -6.99 3.10 16.74
C HIS A 37 -6.34 1.99 15.92
N PHE A 38 -6.89 0.79 16.00
CA PHE A 38 -6.45 -0.38 15.23
C PHE A 38 -7.56 -0.83 14.25
N PRO A 39 -7.21 -1.65 13.24
CA PRO A 39 -8.22 -2.28 12.39
C PRO A 39 -9.30 -2.95 13.24
N GLY A 40 -10.57 -2.63 12.96
CA GLY A 40 -11.73 -3.05 13.76
C GLY A 40 -12.34 -1.93 14.61
N ASN A 41 -11.63 -0.83 14.87
CA ASN A 41 -12.23 0.36 15.47
C ASN A 41 -12.95 1.20 14.38
N LEU A 42 -14.22 1.56 14.61
CA LEU A 42 -14.97 2.46 13.74
C LEU A 42 -15.12 3.81 14.45
N THR A 43 -14.21 4.73 14.16
CA THR A 43 -14.21 6.09 14.74
C THR A 43 -13.96 7.10 13.63
N SER A 44 -14.47 8.33 13.79
CA SER A 44 -14.23 9.41 12.82
C SER A 44 -12.75 9.79 12.72
N GLU A 45 -11.98 9.56 13.78
CA GLU A 45 -10.54 9.81 13.86
C GLU A 45 -9.69 8.74 13.15
N PHE A 46 -10.30 7.64 12.70
CA PHE A 46 -9.61 6.56 11.99
C PHE A 46 -10.20 6.39 10.60
N THR A 47 -9.48 6.88 9.59
CA THR A 47 -9.99 6.98 8.22
C THR A 47 -10.00 5.67 7.44
N SER A 48 -9.11 4.73 7.77
CA SER A 48 -8.91 3.51 6.99
C SER A 48 -10.16 2.62 6.84
N PRO A 49 -11.02 2.43 7.87
CA PRO A 49 -12.25 1.64 7.74
C PRO A 49 -13.34 2.28 6.88
N TRP A 50 -13.33 3.60 6.71
CA TRP A 50 -14.34 4.33 5.92
C TRP A 50 -14.06 4.31 4.41
N ALA A 51 -12.89 3.79 4.01
CA ALA A 51 -12.54 3.68 2.60
C ALA A 51 -13.33 2.54 1.93
N GLY A 52 -13.92 2.80 0.76
CA GLY A 52 -14.43 1.73 -0.10
C GLY A 52 -13.32 0.89 -0.75
N ALA A 53 -12.12 1.48 -0.91
CA ALA A 53 -10.88 0.88 -1.39
C ALA A 53 -10.96 0.15 -2.76
N HIS A 54 -11.10 0.92 -3.84
CA HIS A 54 -10.79 0.45 -5.19
C HIS A 54 -9.59 1.23 -5.75
N TRP A 55 -8.82 0.62 -6.66
CA TRP A 55 -7.78 1.34 -7.37
C TRP A 55 -8.42 2.12 -8.53
N ARG A 56 -8.43 3.46 -8.42
CA ARG A 56 -8.74 4.38 -9.52
C ARG A 56 -7.78 5.56 -9.48
N SER A 57 -7.28 5.91 -10.66
CA SER A 57 -6.59 7.19 -10.85
C SER A 57 -7.60 8.33 -10.75
N TYR A 58 -7.29 9.35 -9.95
CA TYR A 58 -7.99 10.63 -9.96
C TYR A 58 -7.33 11.65 -10.91
N ALA A 59 -6.30 11.24 -11.65
CA ALA A 59 -5.65 12.10 -12.63
C ALA A 59 -6.61 12.43 -13.78
N THR A 60 -6.77 13.71 -14.08
CA THR A 60 -7.45 14.17 -15.30
C THR A 60 -6.55 13.94 -16.52
N ASN A 61 -7.12 13.94 -17.72
CA ASN A 61 -6.38 13.75 -18.97
C ASN A 61 -5.33 14.84 -19.24
N ASP A 62 -5.42 15.97 -18.56
CA ASP A 62 -4.49 17.10 -18.71
C ASP A 62 -3.43 17.16 -17.61
N ASP A 63 -3.58 16.42 -16.50
CA ASP A 63 -2.60 16.37 -15.42
C ASP A 63 -1.59 15.24 -15.63
N ASN A 64 -0.61 15.49 -16.49
CA ASN A 64 0.50 14.58 -16.78
C ASN A 64 1.29 14.17 -15.52
N ARG A 65 1.32 15.02 -14.48
CA ARG A 65 2.04 14.74 -13.23
C ARG A 65 1.28 13.72 -12.40
N GLN A 66 -0.03 13.89 -12.23
CA GLN A 66 -0.87 12.90 -11.56
C GLN A 66 -1.00 11.62 -12.38
N GLN A 67 -1.05 11.71 -13.70
CA GLN A 67 -0.98 10.54 -14.57
C GLN A 67 0.32 9.80 -14.35
N GLY A 68 1.48 10.47 -14.35
CA GLY A 68 2.78 9.84 -14.06
C GLY A 68 2.80 9.07 -12.74
N MET A 69 2.15 9.58 -11.70
CA MET A 69 1.98 8.87 -10.42
C MET A 69 1.00 7.69 -10.50
N ALA A 70 -0.04 7.82 -11.33
CA ALA A 70 -1.05 6.79 -11.59
C ALA A 70 -0.64 5.74 -12.65
N LEU A 71 0.42 5.99 -13.42
CA LEU A 71 0.99 5.07 -14.42
C LEU A 71 1.66 3.83 -13.79
N THR A 72 1.38 3.57 -12.51
CA THR A 72 1.49 2.28 -11.85
C THR A 72 0.75 1.14 -12.57
N LYS A 73 0.03 1.35 -13.69
CA LYS A 73 -0.33 0.24 -14.62
C LYS A 73 0.90 -0.49 -15.17
N VAL A 74 1.98 0.21 -15.51
CA VAL A 74 3.21 -0.42 -16.02
C VAL A 74 3.97 -1.12 -14.90
N SER A 75 4.01 -0.51 -13.71
CA SER A 75 4.65 -1.12 -12.53
C SER A 75 3.86 -2.33 -12.00
N TYR A 76 2.53 -2.31 -12.03
CA TYR A 76 1.66 -3.43 -11.66
C TYR A 76 1.80 -4.59 -12.66
N ARG A 77 1.85 -4.29 -13.96
CA ARG A 77 2.16 -5.28 -15.01
C ARG A 77 3.55 -5.91 -14.82
N ASN A 78 4.55 -5.13 -14.41
CA ASN A 78 5.90 -5.62 -14.11
C ASN A 78 6.03 -6.36 -12.77
N SER A 79 5.15 -6.09 -11.79
CA SER A 79 5.09 -6.87 -10.56
C SER A 79 4.37 -8.20 -10.76
N LEU A 80 3.32 -8.24 -11.59
CA LEU A 80 2.62 -9.49 -11.95
C LEU A 80 3.52 -10.47 -12.72
N THR A 81 4.41 -9.97 -13.59
CA THR A 81 5.42 -10.82 -14.25
C THR A 81 6.49 -11.34 -13.31
N ARG A 82 6.83 -10.62 -12.23
CA ARG A 82 7.76 -11.10 -11.19
C ARG A 82 7.16 -12.15 -10.25
N VAL A 83 5.84 -12.18 -10.09
CA VAL A 83 5.13 -13.08 -9.15
C VAL A 83 4.55 -14.32 -9.88
N GLY A 84 4.82 -14.50 -11.18
CA GLY A 84 4.49 -15.73 -11.90
C GLY A 84 3.00 -15.97 -12.14
N MET A 85 2.13 -14.96 -12.01
CA MET A 85 0.72 -15.07 -12.36
C MET A 85 0.47 -14.57 -13.78
N LEU A 86 0.59 -15.47 -14.76
CA LEU A 86 -0.11 -15.36 -16.06
C LEU A 86 -1.54 -15.89 -15.83
N GLN A 87 -2.62 -15.18 -16.13
CA GLN A 87 -3.05 -14.86 -17.50
C GLN A 87 -3.95 -13.60 -17.57
N PRO A 88 -3.91 -12.85 -18.69
CA PRO A 88 -4.83 -11.77 -18.98
C PRO A 88 -6.10 -12.32 -19.67
N PHE A 89 -7.20 -12.44 -18.94
CA PHE A 89 -8.53 -12.46 -19.55
C PHE A 89 -9.17 -11.09 -19.34
N ILE A 90 -8.83 -10.14 -20.23
CA ILE A 90 -9.55 -8.88 -20.36
C ILE A 90 -10.79 -9.16 -21.21
N LEU A 91 -11.95 -9.16 -20.56
CA LEU A 91 -13.25 -9.07 -21.18
C LEU A 91 -13.31 -7.76 -21.99
N LYS A 92 -13.35 -7.88 -23.32
CA LYS A 92 -13.89 -6.84 -24.20
C LYS A 92 -15.41 -6.87 -24.03
N LEU A 93 -15.96 -5.78 -23.50
CA LEU A 93 -17.27 -5.27 -23.90
C LEU A 93 -17.01 -3.87 -24.48
#